data_AF-A0A1M5ERK8-F1
#
_entry.id   AF-A0A1M5ERK8-F1
#
_cell.length_a   1.000
_cell.length_b   1.000
_cell.length_c   1.000
_cell.angle_alpha   90.00
_cell.angle_beta   90.00
_cell.angle_gamma   90.00
#
_symmetry.space_group_name_H-M   'P 1'
#
loop_
_entity.id
_entity.type
_entity.pdbx_description
1 polymer ?
#
loop_
_entity_poly.entity_id
_entity_poly.type
_entity_poly.pdbx_seq_one_letter_code
_entity_poly.pdbx_strand_id
1 'polypeptide(L)'
;MGRIFTVAFTFEGRSYTAFVKISNGGDLFSVHIHLPDTTLHHLIPEGNISYNSTTGFQAMRHATPTPALELMSRVIDAIEAHLQHQ
;
A
#
# COMPACT_ATOMS: atom_id res chain seq x y z
N MET A 1 15.02 6.62 8.88
CA MET A 1 14.46 5.59 9.79
C MET A 1 13.40 4.81 9.02
N GLY A 2 13.27 3.50 9.27
CA GLY A 2 12.28 2.65 8.62
C GLY A 2 11.28 2.07 9.63
N ARG A 3 10.00 1.99 9.25
CA ARG A 3 8.93 1.34 10.00
C ARG A 3 8.44 0.13 9.21
N ILE A 4 8.25 -0.99 9.90
CA ILE A 4 7.66 -2.20 9.34
C ILE A 4 6.44 -2.53 10.18
N PHE A 5 5.30 -2.69 9.55
CA PHE A 5 4.04 -3.01 10.21
C PHE A 5 3.10 -3.73 9.25
N THR A 6 2.03 -4.29 9.78
CA THR A 6 0.97 -4.93 9.00
C THR A 6 -0.30 -4.11 9.12
N VAL A 7 -1.04 -3.99 8.03
CA VAL A 7 -2.38 -3.39 8.03
C VAL A 7 -3.40 -4.39 7.50
N ALA A 8 -4.57 -4.38 8.11
CA ALA A 8 -5.74 -5.08 7.60
C ALA A 8 -6.57 -4.12 6.73
N PHE A 9 -7.08 -4.60 5.61
CA PHE A 9 -7.95 -3.83 4.74
C PHE A 9 -9.04 -4.73 4.14
N THR A 10 -10.16 -4.14 3.71
CA THR A 10 -11.25 -4.87 3.06
C THR A 10 -11.31 -4.51 1.58
N PHE A 11 -11.39 -5.53 0.73
CA PHE A 11 -11.54 -5.39 -0.72
C PHE A 11 -12.53 -6.46 -1.22
N GLU A 12 -13.51 -6.07 -2.06
CA GLU A 12 -14.57 -6.96 -2.57
C GLU A 12 -15.29 -7.79 -1.47
N GLY A 13 -15.49 -7.19 -0.29
CA GLY A 13 -16.16 -7.85 0.84
C GLY A 13 -15.32 -8.91 1.57
N ARG A 14 -14.03 -9.05 1.23
CA ARG A 14 -13.07 -9.91 1.92
C ARG A 14 -12.02 -9.08 2.64
N SER A 15 -11.58 -9.58 3.79
CA SER A 15 -10.50 -8.96 4.56
C SER A 15 -9.16 -9.55 4.17
N TYR A 16 -8.19 -8.67 3.93
CA TYR A 16 -6.84 -9.01 3.55
C TYR A 16 -5.85 -8.33 4.49
N THR A 17 -4.62 -8.85 4.48
CA THR A 17 -3.51 -8.26 5.23
C THR A 17 -2.42 -7.83 4.26
N ALA A 18 -1.89 -6.62 4.45
CA ALA A 18 -0.73 -6.13 3.73
C ALA A 18 0.44 -5.94 4.70
N PHE A 19 1.62 -6.43 4.31
CA PHE A 19 2.88 -6.11 4.98
C PHE A 19 3.44 -4.83 4.40
N VAL A 20 3.71 -3.85 5.25
CA VAL A 20 4.09 -2.51 4.82
C VAL A 20 5.43 -2.16 5.45
N LYS A 21 6.38 -1.78 4.61
CA LYS A 21 7.68 -1.25 4.98
C LYS A 21 7.80 0.16 4.44
N ILE A 22 7.85 1.13 5.34
CA ILE A 22 8.08 2.53 5.03
C ILE A 22 9.52 2.87 5.39
N SER A 23 10.25 3.49 4.48
CA SER A 23 11.61 3.98 4.70
C SER A 23 11.73 5.42 4.24
N ASN A 24 12.21 6.29 5.12
CA ASN A 24 12.56 7.67 4.78
C ASN A 24 14.08 7.82 4.74
N GLY A 25 14.61 8.25 3.59
CA GLY A 25 16.01 8.57 3.37
C GLY A 25 16.15 9.92 2.67
N GLY A 26 16.52 10.96 3.42
CA GLY A 26 16.54 12.34 2.91
C GLY A 26 15.15 12.80 2.48
N ASP A 27 15.03 13.33 1.26
CA ASP A 27 13.76 13.73 0.64
C ASP A 27 12.95 12.57 0.04
N LEU A 28 13.48 11.34 0.09
CA LEU A 28 12.83 10.17 -0.52
C LEU A 28 12.03 9.36 0.50
N PHE A 29 10.72 9.30 0.27
CA PHE A 29 9.78 8.43 0.96
C PHE A 29 9.55 7.16 0.13
N SER A 30 10.00 6.02 0.65
CA SER A 30 9.87 4.71 0.01
C SER A 30 8.87 3.86 0.77
N VAL A 31 7.90 3.28 0.08
CA VAL A 31 6.89 2.37 0.61
C VAL A 31 6.96 1.07 -0.17
N HIS A 32 7.18 -0.01 0.55
CA HIS A 32 7.07 -1.36 0.02
C HIS A 32 5.88 -2.03 0.68
N ILE A 33 5.00 -2.58 -0.15
CA ILE A 33 3.79 -3.27 0.25
C ILE A 33 3.89 -4.69 -0.30
N HIS A 34 3.72 -5.67 0.55
CA HIS A 34 3.62 -7.07 0.17
C HIS A 34 2.25 -7.62 0.57
N LEU A 35 1.54 -8.15 -0.42
CA LEU A 35 0.26 -8.83 -0.32
C LEU A 35 0.55 -10.33 -0.42
N PRO A 36 0.51 -11.07 0.69
CA PRO A 36 0.80 -12.51 0.71
C PRO A 36 -0.33 -13.34 0.08
N ASP A 37 -1.51 -12.74 -0.10
CA ASP A 37 -2.70 -13.42 -0.58
C ASP A 37 -2.66 -13.55 -2.11
N THR A 38 -2.55 -14.80 -2.57
CA THR A 38 -2.46 -15.13 -3.99
C THR A 38 -3.73 -14.80 -4.76
N THR A 39 -4.87 -14.64 -4.08
CA THR A 39 -6.11 -14.22 -4.75
C THR A 39 -6.00 -12.83 -5.33
N LEU A 40 -5.09 -11.97 -4.82
CA LEU A 40 -4.87 -10.61 -5.34
C LEU A 40 -3.82 -10.57 -6.45
N HIS A 41 -3.14 -11.68 -6.76
CA HIS A 41 -2.06 -11.72 -7.76
C HIS A 41 -2.57 -11.45 -9.20
N HIS A 42 -3.86 -11.65 -9.45
CA HIS A 42 -4.47 -11.29 -10.74
C HIS A 42 -4.57 -9.77 -10.93
N LEU A 43 -4.55 -8.99 -9.84
CA LEU A 43 -4.55 -7.52 -9.87
C LEU A 43 -3.14 -6.95 -9.71
N ILE A 44 -2.34 -7.59 -8.85
CA ILE A 44 -0.97 -7.16 -8.53
C ILE A 44 -0.06 -8.38 -8.71
N PRO A 45 0.50 -8.56 -9.92
CA PRO A 45 1.46 -9.63 -10.18
C PRO A 45 2.57 -9.61 -9.13
N GLU A 46 2.97 -10.79 -8.64
CA GLU A 46 3.94 -10.97 -7.55
C GLU A 46 3.49 -10.49 -6.16
N GLY A 47 2.31 -9.88 -6.01
CA GLY A 47 1.81 -9.36 -4.74
C GLY A 47 2.67 -8.24 -4.15
N ASN A 48 3.61 -7.69 -4.91
CA ASN A 48 4.58 -6.71 -4.43
C ASN A 48 4.33 -5.36 -5.08
N ILE A 49 4.19 -4.32 -4.26
CA ILE A 49 4.15 -2.93 -4.72
C ILE A 49 5.31 -2.19 -4.09
N SER A 50 6.10 -1.49 -4.90
CA SER A 50 7.14 -0.59 -4.41
C SER A 50 6.87 0.79 -4.98
N TYR A 51 6.87 1.79 -4.11
CA TYR A 51 6.60 3.16 -4.48
C TYR A 51 7.53 4.10 -3.76
N ASN A 52 8.17 4.94 -4.56
CA ASN A 52 9.11 5.93 -4.09
C ASN A 52 8.59 7.30 -4.53
N SER A 53 8.48 8.21 -3.58
CA SER A 53 8.00 9.56 -3.84
C SER A 53 8.72 10.57 -2.97
N THR A 54 8.84 11.79 -3.47
CA THR A 54 9.27 12.95 -2.70
C THR A 54 8.09 13.73 -2.10
N THR A 55 6.85 13.39 -2.48
CA THR A 55 5.61 14.07 -2.08
C THR A 55 4.63 13.18 -1.30
N GLY A 56 5.05 11.97 -0.91
CA GLY A 56 4.21 11.01 -0.18
C GLY A 56 3.22 10.26 -1.05
N PHE A 57 2.07 9.83 -0.50
CA PHE A 57 1.07 9.00 -1.18
C PHE A 57 0.26 9.72 -2.28
N GLN A 58 0.38 11.04 -2.41
CA GLN A 58 -0.44 11.84 -3.34
C GLN A 58 -0.30 11.40 -4.80
N ALA A 59 0.89 10.98 -5.25
CA ALA A 59 1.09 10.58 -6.64
C ALA A 59 0.47 9.21 -6.98
N MET A 60 0.13 8.36 -5.99
CA MET A 60 -0.56 7.09 -6.25
C MET A 60 -2.04 7.27 -6.64
N ARG A 61 -2.67 8.42 -6.33
CA ARG A 61 -4.12 8.62 -6.50
C ARG A 61 -4.54 9.10 -7.90
N HIS A 62 -3.61 9.33 -8.83
CA HIS A 62 -3.87 10.05 -10.10
C HIS A 62 -4.04 9.19 -11.37
N ALA A 63 -4.16 7.86 -11.29
CA ALA A 63 -4.36 7.00 -12.46
C ALA A 63 -5.81 6.51 -12.61
N THR A 64 -6.23 6.26 -13.85
CA THR A 64 -7.56 5.78 -14.27
C THR A 64 -8.04 4.60 -13.43
N PRO A 65 -9.34 4.53 -13.04
CA PRO A 65 -9.85 3.51 -12.12
C PRO A 65 -9.76 2.11 -12.75
N THR A 66 -8.76 1.36 -12.32
CA THR A 66 -8.65 -0.08 -12.52
C THR A 66 -8.91 -0.78 -11.18
N PRO A 67 -9.37 -2.04 -11.15
CA PRO A 67 -9.54 -2.78 -9.90
C PRO A 67 -8.26 -2.85 -9.05
N ALA A 68 -7.10 -2.84 -9.71
CA ALA A 68 -5.80 -2.72 -9.05
C ALA A 68 -5.62 -1.37 -8.34
N LEU A 69 -6.10 -0.25 -8.92
CA LEU A 69 -6.04 1.07 -8.29
C LEU A 69 -7.00 1.20 -7.10
N GLU A 70 -8.17 0.54 -7.16
CA GLU A 70 -9.09 0.46 -6.02
C GLU A 70 -8.48 -0.33 -4.87
N LEU A 71 -7.92 -1.52 -5.16
CA LEU A 71 -7.17 -2.32 -4.19
C LEU A 71 -6.04 -1.49 -3.54
N MET A 72 -5.23 -0.82 -4.36
CA MET A 72 -4.17 0.07 -3.90
C MET A 72 -4.70 1.19 -3.00
N SER A 73 -5.83 1.82 -3.37
CA SER A 73 -6.45 2.87 -2.57
C SER A 73 -6.86 2.35 -1.19
N ARG A 74 -7.47 1.15 -1.11
CA ARG A 74 -7.84 0.53 0.17
C ARG A 74 -6.63 0.24 1.05
N VAL A 75 -5.53 -0.22 0.45
CA VAL A 75 -4.29 -0.48 1.19
C VAL A 75 -3.68 0.83 1.70
N ILE A 76 -3.63 1.88 0.88
CA ILE A 76 -3.12 3.20 1.27
C ILE A 76 -3.97 3.78 2.40
N ASP A 77 -5.31 3.75 2.29
CA ASP A 77 -6.20 4.25 3.32
C ASP A 77 -5.96 3.53 4.66
N ALA A 78 -5.74 2.20 4.62
CA ALA A 78 -5.40 1.41 5.81
C ALA A 78 -4.04 1.79 6.40
N ILE A 79 -3.05 2.10 5.55
CA ILE A 79 -1.73 2.59 5.97
C ILE A 79 -1.85 3.97 6.63
N GLU A 80 -2.54 4.92 6.00
CA GLU A 80 -2.74 6.26 6.52
C GLU A 80 -3.48 6.22 7.86
N ALA A 81 -4.54 5.42 7.96
CA ALA A 81 -5.27 5.21 9.20
C ALA A 81 -4.38 4.63 10.30
N HIS A 82 -3.50 3.67 9.98
CA HIS A 82 -2.56 3.11 10.95
C HIS A 82 -1.56 4.16 11.43
N LEU A 83 -1.02 4.98 10.53
CA LEU A 83 -0.04 6.01 10.85
C LEU A 83 -0.63 7.17 11.66
N GLN A 84 -1.91 7.50 11.49
CA GLN A 84 -2.59 8.54 12.28
C GLN A 84 -2.89 8.13 13.72
N HIS A 85 -2.92 6.82 14.02
CA HIS A 85 -3.19 6.28 15.36
C HIS A 85 -1.91 5.95 16.15
N GLN A 86 -0.72 6.36 15.68
CA GLN A 86 0.57 6.20 16.37
C GLN A 86 1.17 7.54 16.80
#